data_AF-A0A9R1KZE4-F1
#
_entry.id   AF-A0A9R1KZE4-F1
#
_cell.length_a   1.000
_cell.length_b   1.000
_cell.length_c   1.000
_cell.angle_alpha   90.00
_cell.angle_beta   90.00
_cell.angle_gamma   90.00
#
_symmetry.space_group_name_H-M   'P 1'
#
loop_
_entity.id
_entity.type
_entity.pdbx_description
1 polymer ?
#
loop_
_entity_poly.entity_id
_entity_poly.type
_entity_poly.pdbx_seq_one_letter_code
_entity_poly.pdbx_strand_id
1 'polypeptide(L)'
;TIIKRQAHNNFAGLFYGLSFTKLNRDFTKTVRSKFSPESKLLVVCQEGLRSTAAADALEREGFQNLACITSGLQTLKPGTFETVGKAELQNAGKAGLVTIQGKISIVLGTVLITLLLLITVFPDQAEQIFESAGIKL
;
A
#
# COMPACT_ATOMS: atom_id res chain seq x y z
N THR A 1 22.27 2.44 -2.83
CA THR A 1 21.97 2.39 -4.27
C THR A 1 20.46 2.43 -4.49
N ILE A 2 19.99 3.08 -5.56
CA ILE A 2 18.56 3.15 -5.94
C ILE A 2 17.92 1.76 -6.02
N ILE A 3 18.68 0.76 -6.51
CA ILE A 3 18.28 -0.65 -6.58
C ILE A 3 17.90 -1.22 -5.20
N LYS A 4 18.75 -1.02 -4.18
CA LYS A 4 18.45 -1.43 -2.79
C LYS A 4 17.23 -0.72 -2.19
N ARG A 5 16.86 0.45 -2.71
CA ARG A 5 15.70 1.23 -2.22
C ARG A 5 14.40 0.77 -2.87
N GLN A 6 14.43 0.39 -4.15
CA GLN A 6 13.28 -0.24 -4.81
C GLN A 6 13.04 -1.67 -4.32
N ALA A 7 14.10 -2.44 -4.07
CA ALA A 7 14.00 -3.78 -3.47
C ALA A 7 13.56 -3.77 -1.99
N HIS A 8 13.50 -2.61 -1.34
CA HIS A 8 12.89 -2.40 -0.02
C HIS A 8 11.61 -1.58 -0.12
N ASN A 9 10.80 -1.79 -1.17
CA ASN A 9 9.40 -1.41 -1.11
C ASN A 9 8.68 -2.34 -0.10
N ASN A 10 7.63 -1.86 0.57
CA ASN A 10 6.97 -2.59 1.68
C ASN A 10 6.54 -4.02 1.34
N PHE A 11 6.40 -4.36 0.04
CA PHE A 11 6.10 -5.70 -0.44
C PHE A 11 7.32 -6.62 -0.53
N ALA A 12 8.49 -6.10 -0.92
CA ALA A 12 9.68 -6.93 -1.10
C ALA A 12 10.29 -7.41 0.23
N GLY A 13 10.03 -6.71 1.34
CA GLY A 13 10.41 -7.17 2.69
C GLY A 13 9.90 -8.58 3.01
N LEU A 14 8.72 -8.95 2.49
CA LEU A 14 8.16 -10.29 2.65
C LEU A 14 9.07 -11.38 2.05
N PHE A 15 9.69 -11.13 0.89
CA PHE A 15 10.62 -12.07 0.24
C PHE A 15 11.95 -12.22 1.01
N TYR A 16 12.22 -11.32 1.96
CA TYR A 16 13.39 -11.37 2.84
C TYR A 16 13.03 -11.80 4.27
N GLY A 17 11.82 -12.31 4.51
CA GLY A 17 11.34 -12.75 5.83
C GLY A 17 11.12 -11.61 6.82
N LEU A 18 11.06 -10.36 6.35
CA LEU A 18 10.78 -9.20 7.19
C LEU A 18 9.27 -9.02 7.34
N SER A 19 8.83 -8.76 8.57
CA SER A 19 7.41 -8.47 8.85
C SER A 19 6.94 -7.25 8.06
N PHE A 20 5.69 -7.29 7.58
CA PHE A 20 5.04 -6.20 6.82
C PHE A 20 5.05 -4.85 7.56
N THR A 21 5.18 -4.88 8.88
CA THR A 21 5.26 -3.70 9.73
C THR A 21 6.33 -3.87 10.79
N LYS A 22 7.16 -2.84 11.00
CA LYS A 22 8.15 -2.80 12.08
C LYS A 22 7.54 -2.13 13.32
N LEU A 23 7.68 -2.77 14.48
CA LEU A 23 7.22 -2.20 15.74
C LEU A 23 8.06 -0.96 16.11
N ASN A 24 7.37 0.13 16.49
CA ASN A 24 8.00 1.29 17.11
C ASN A 24 7.95 1.13 18.65
N ARG A 25 9.07 0.76 19.26
CA ARG A 25 9.17 0.53 20.72
C ARG A 25 8.94 1.79 21.55
N ASP A 26 9.18 2.96 20.96
CA ASP A 26 9.03 4.26 21.64
C ASP A 26 7.66 4.91 21.41
N PHE A 27 6.75 4.23 20.71
CA PHE A 27 5.47 4.81 20.30
C PHE A 27 4.64 5.30 21.50
N THR A 28 4.37 4.43 22.48
CA THR A 28 3.55 4.78 23.65
C THR A 28 4.18 5.88 24.48
N LYS A 29 5.50 5.81 24.71
CA LYS A 29 6.29 6.84 25.39
C LYS A 29 6.17 8.21 24.71
N THR A 30 6.23 8.23 23.37
CA THR A 30 6.12 9.45 22.58
C THR A 30 4.72 10.05 22.61
N VAL A 31 3.67 9.22 22.67
CA VAL A 31 2.28 9.71 22.78
C VAL A 31 2.04 10.27 24.17
N ARG A 32 2.47 9.56 25.23
CA ARG A 32 2.32 10.00 26.63
C ARG A 32 3.03 11.32 26.94
N SER A 33 4.13 11.64 26.24
CA SER A 33 4.81 12.93 26.43
C SER A 33 4.06 14.11 25.81
N LYS A 34 3.05 13.86 24.97
CA LYS A 34 2.28 14.90 24.26
C LYS A 34 0.81 14.97 24.65
N PHE A 35 0.24 13.85 25.08
CA PHE A 35 -1.18 13.71 25.34
C PHE A 35 -1.42 13.05 26.69
N SER A 36 -2.46 13.50 27.40
CA SER A 36 -2.90 12.84 28.62
C SER A 36 -3.72 11.58 28.29
N PRO A 37 -3.77 10.58 29.19
CA PRO A 37 -4.57 9.37 28.98
C PRO A 37 -6.08 9.61 28.74
N GLU A 38 -6.60 10.74 29.21
CA GLU A 38 -8.00 11.15 29.08
C GLU A 38 -8.28 11.85 27.74
N SER A 39 -7.24 12.20 26.98
CA SER A 39 -7.37 12.89 25.69
C SER A 39 -8.10 12.01 24.66
N LYS A 40 -8.96 12.64 23.85
CA LYS A 40 -9.62 11.97 22.71
C LYS A 40 -8.63 11.85 21.56
N LEU A 41 -8.20 10.64 21.23
CA LEU A 41 -7.23 10.38 20.18
C LEU A 41 -7.85 9.55 19.05
N LEU A 42 -7.76 10.07 17.83
CA LEU A 42 -8.03 9.33 16.60
C LEU A 42 -6.73 8.73 16.08
N VAL A 43 -6.58 7.42 16.17
CA VAL A 43 -5.40 6.68 15.71
C VAL A 43 -5.67 6.16 14.31
N VAL A 44 -4.86 6.58 13.33
CA VAL A 44 -5.07 6.24 11.92
C VAL A 44 -3.84 5.60 11.30
N CYS A 45 -4.09 4.70 10.35
CA CYS A 45 -3.09 4.23 9.40
C CYS A 45 -3.74 4.01 8.04
N GLN A 46 -2.96 3.56 7.05
CA GLN A 46 -3.45 3.40 5.69
C GLN A 46 -4.60 2.39 5.56
N GLU A 47 -4.49 1.24 6.23
CA GLU A 47 -5.38 0.09 6.02
C GLU A 47 -6.11 -0.39 7.29
N GLY A 48 -5.85 0.23 8.44
CA GLY A 48 -6.49 -0.06 9.72
C GLY A 48 -5.65 -0.89 10.70
N LEU A 49 -4.94 -1.92 10.23
CA LEU A 49 -4.28 -2.89 11.12
C LEU A 49 -3.27 -2.27 12.10
N ARG A 50 -2.41 -1.36 11.60
CA ARG A 50 -1.40 -0.68 12.44
C ARG A 50 -2.04 0.24 13.47
N SER A 51 -3.12 0.94 13.10
CA SER A 51 -3.83 1.83 14.03
C SER A 51 -4.52 1.05 15.14
N THR A 52 -5.12 -0.10 14.82
CA THR A 52 -5.74 -0.96 15.83
C THR A 52 -4.71 -1.50 16.83
N ALA A 53 -3.57 -2.01 16.35
CA ALA A 53 -2.49 -2.47 17.22
C ALA A 53 -1.89 -1.34 18.07
N ALA A 54 -1.76 -0.14 17.48
CA ALA A 54 -1.29 1.04 18.20
C ALA A 54 -2.29 1.51 19.26
N ALA A 55 -3.60 1.44 18.99
CA ALA A 55 -4.64 1.78 19.95
C ALA A 55 -4.66 0.79 21.12
N ASP A 56 -4.59 -0.52 20.87
CA ASP A 56 -4.47 -1.56 21.92
C ASP A 56 -3.23 -1.33 22.81
N ALA A 57 -2.10 -0.92 22.22
CA ALA A 57 -0.91 -0.55 22.99
C ALA A 57 -1.11 0.70 23.87
N LEU A 58 -1.90 1.68 23.41
CA LEU A 58 -2.22 2.88 24.19
C LEU A 58 -3.26 2.61 25.29
N GLU A 59 -4.23 1.74 25.02
CA GLU A 59 -5.23 1.33 26.00
C GLU A 59 -4.57 0.65 27.20
N ARG A 60 -3.58 -0.23 26.97
CA ARG A 60 -2.75 -0.84 28.03
C ARG A 60 -1.93 0.17 28.84
N GLU A 61 -1.69 1.35 28.28
CA GLU A 61 -1.00 2.47 28.95
C GLU A 61 -1.96 3.39 29.70
N GLY A 62 -3.26 3.10 29.67
CA GLY A 62 -4.31 3.81 30.39
C GLY A 62 -5.07 4.85 29.56
N PHE A 63 -4.84 4.94 28.25
CA PHE A 63 -5.63 5.81 27.39
C PHE A 63 -7.06 5.28 27.22
N GLN A 64 -8.06 6.13 27.46
CA GLN A 64 -9.46 5.69 27.53
C GLN A 64 -10.28 6.08 26.30
N ASN A 65 -9.92 7.19 25.64
CA ASN A 65 -10.72 7.78 24.57
C ASN A 65 -10.05 7.58 23.21
N LEU A 66 -9.98 6.33 22.75
CA LEU A 66 -9.33 5.95 21.50
C LEU A 66 -10.37 5.61 20.42
N ALA A 67 -10.17 6.13 19.21
CA ALA A 67 -10.93 5.75 18.03
C ALA A 67 -9.99 5.37 16.88
N CYS A 68 -10.42 4.43 16.04
CA CYS A 68 -9.73 4.03 14.81
C CYS A 68 -10.69 4.14 13.63
N ILE A 69 -10.16 4.46 12.44
CA ILE A 69 -10.94 4.41 11.20
C ILE A 69 -10.94 2.98 10.68
N THR A 70 -12.13 2.37 10.58
CA THR A 70 -12.32 1.04 10.00
C THR A 70 -11.74 1.01 8.58
N SER A 71 -10.91 0.00 8.32
CA SER A 71 -10.18 -0.17 7.05
C SER A 71 -9.18 0.94 6.71
N GLY A 72 -8.91 1.89 7.62
CA GLY A 72 -7.88 2.92 7.51
C GLY A 72 -8.22 4.06 6.53
N LEU A 73 -7.24 4.93 6.28
CA LEU A 73 -7.41 6.13 5.44
C LEU A 73 -7.78 5.80 3.98
N GLN A 74 -7.44 4.62 3.48
CA GLN A 74 -7.67 4.24 2.08
C GLN A 74 -9.15 4.25 1.64
N THR A 75 -10.09 4.16 2.58
CA THR A 75 -11.53 4.17 2.31
C THR A 75 -12.13 5.56 2.34
N LEU A 76 -11.35 6.57 2.72
CA LEU A 76 -11.80 7.95 2.74
C LEU A 76 -12.08 8.44 1.32
N LYS A 77 -13.19 9.14 1.16
CA LYS A 77 -13.48 9.85 -0.09
C LYS A 77 -12.66 11.15 -0.13
N PRO A 78 -12.24 11.61 -1.31
CA PRO A 78 -11.63 12.93 -1.43
C PRO A 78 -12.52 14.00 -0.80
N GLY A 79 -11.90 14.94 -0.08
CA GLY A 79 -12.61 16.00 0.64
C GLY A 79 -13.32 15.59 1.94
N THR A 80 -13.15 14.36 2.44
CA THR A 80 -13.72 13.96 3.76
C THR A 80 -13.12 14.77 4.91
N PHE A 81 -11.85 15.14 4.81
CA PHE A 81 -11.15 16.00 5.76
C PHE A 81 -10.44 17.12 5.01
N GLU A 82 -10.24 18.24 5.70
CA GLU A 82 -9.30 19.26 5.24
C GLU A 82 -7.89 18.67 5.20
N THR A 83 -7.18 18.92 4.09
CA THR A 83 -5.83 18.40 3.88
C THR A 83 -4.88 19.53 3.55
N VAL A 84 -3.63 19.38 3.99
CA VAL A 84 -2.54 20.27 3.60
C VAL A 84 -1.67 19.55 2.57
N GLY A 85 -1.57 20.12 1.38
CA GLY A 85 -0.81 19.56 0.26
C GLY A 85 -1.69 19.09 -0.89
N LYS A 86 -1.07 18.49 -1.91
CA LYS A 86 -1.74 18.10 -3.16
C LYS A 86 -2.28 16.66 -3.17
N ALA A 87 -1.96 15.87 -2.15
CA ALA A 87 -2.25 14.44 -2.13
C ALA A 87 -3.40 14.14 -1.15
N GLU A 88 -4.42 13.43 -1.64
CA GLU A 88 -5.54 12.98 -0.83
C GLU A 88 -5.13 11.99 0.27
N LEU A 89 -5.80 12.06 1.43
CA LEU A 89 -5.50 11.19 2.59
C LEU A 89 -5.63 9.70 2.27
N GLN A 90 -6.52 9.33 1.35
CA GLN A 90 -6.65 7.95 0.88
C GLN A 90 -5.35 7.37 0.28
N ASN A 91 -4.39 8.23 -0.05
CA ASN A 91 -3.10 7.86 -0.61
C ASN A 91 -1.91 8.07 0.36
N ALA A 92 -2.15 8.52 1.60
CA ALA A 92 -1.10 8.95 2.52
C ALA A 92 -0.02 7.88 2.81
N GLY A 93 -0.44 6.63 3.02
CA GLY A 93 0.47 5.49 3.26
C GLY A 93 0.83 4.70 2.02
N LYS A 94 0.33 5.09 0.84
CA LYS A 94 0.64 4.46 -0.45
C LYS A 94 1.88 5.08 -1.11
N ALA A 95 2.44 6.14 -0.53
CA ALA A 95 3.63 6.84 -1.00
C ALA A 95 3.62 7.20 -2.50
N GLY A 96 2.42 7.38 -3.09
CA GLY A 96 2.24 7.58 -4.53
C GLY A 96 2.51 6.35 -5.42
N LEU A 97 2.85 5.18 -4.87
CA LEU A 97 3.15 3.99 -5.67
C LEU A 97 1.90 3.41 -6.35
N VAL A 98 0.77 3.44 -5.64
CA VAL A 98 -0.52 2.93 -6.18
C VAL A 98 -0.98 3.68 -7.43
N THR A 99 -0.67 4.97 -7.56
CA THR A 99 -1.12 5.76 -8.72
C THR A 99 -0.40 5.40 -10.01
N ILE A 100 0.79 4.81 -9.88
CA ILE A 100 1.63 4.36 -11.01
C ILE A 100 1.39 2.86 -11.26
N GLN A 101 1.35 2.06 -10.20
CA GLN A 101 1.20 0.60 -10.30
C GLN A 101 -0.11 0.19 -10.98
N GLY A 102 -1.23 0.85 -10.67
CA GLY A 102 -2.52 0.52 -11.29
C GLY A 102 -2.50 0.69 -12.82
N LYS A 103 -1.93 1.80 -13.30
CA LYS A 103 -1.83 2.07 -14.75
C LYS A 103 -0.92 1.05 -15.45
N ILE A 104 0.23 0.74 -14.85
CA ILE A 104 1.16 -0.26 -15.39
C ILE A 104 0.50 -1.65 -15.42
N SER A 105 -0.22 -2.02 -14.36
CA SER A 105 -0.88 -3.33 -14.27
C SER A 105 -1.99 -3.49 -15.31
N ILE A 106 -2.75 -2.43 -15.61
CA ILE A 106 -3.77 -2.46 -16.67
C ILE A 106 -3.10 -2.67 -18.03
N VAL A 107 -2.08 -1.86 -18.36
CA VAL A 107 -1.38 -1.97 -19.65
C VAL A 107 -0.76 -3.35 -19.82
N LEU A 108 -0.03 -3.82 -18.82
CA LEU A 108 0.59 -5.14 -18.85
C LEU A 108 -0.46 -6.25 -18.98
N GLY A 109 -1.56 -6.16 -18.20
CA GLY A 109 -2.67 -7.12 -18.28
C GLY A 109 -3.30 -7.15 -19.67
N THR A 110 -3.56 -5.99 -20.27
CA THR A 110 -4.09 -5.91 -21.65
C THR A 110 -3.14 -6.54 -22.65
N VAL A 111 -1.84 -6.22 -22.61
CA VAL A 111 -0.85 -6.81 -23.52
C VAL A 111 -0.82 -8.33 -23.38
N LEU A 112 -0.78 -8.86 -22.16
CA LEU A 112 -0.74 -10.30 -21.91
C LEU A 112 -2.02 -11.01 -22.36
N ILE A 113 -3.20 -10.43 -22.11
CA ILE A 113 -4.48 -10.99 -22.57
C ILE A 113 -4.57 -10.97 -24.09
N THR A 114 -4.19 -9.86 -24.73
CA THR A 114 -4.19 -9.77 -26.20
C THR A 114 -3.22 -10.77 -26.81
N LEU A 115 -2.02 -10.94 -26.24
CA LEU A 115 -1.05 -11.92 -26.68
C LEU A 115 -1.60 -13.36 -26.53
N LEU A 116 -2.24 -13.66 -25.41
CA LEU A 116 -2.88 -14.96 -25.18
C LEU A 116 -4.00 -15.21 -26.18
N LEU A 117 -4.84 -14.21 -26.47
CA LEU A 117 -5.90 -14.33 -27.46
C LEU A 117 -5.34 -14.52 -28.88
N LEU A 118 -4.26 -13.83 -29.23
CA LEU A 118 -3.58 -14.01 -30.52
C LEU A 118 -3.09 -15.45 -30.69
N ILE A 119 -2.40 -15.99 -29.69
CA ILE A 119 -1.88 -17.37 -29.73
C ILE A 119 -3.01 -18.40 -29.77
N THR A 120 -4.09 -18.17 -29.01
CA THR A 120 -5.17 -19.16 -28.88
C THR A 120 -6.17 -19.14 -30.04
N VAL A 121 -6.46 -17.97 -30.62
CA VAL A 121 -7.47 -17.83 -31.68
C VAL A 121 -6.83 -17.84 -33.07
N PHE A 122 -5.59 -17.36 -33.22
CA PHE A 122 -4.91 -17.22 -34.52
C PHE A 122 -3.47 -17.78 -34.47
N PRO A 123 -3.29 -19.08 -34.19
CA PRO A 123 -1.97 -19.67 -33.94
C PRO A 123 -0.99 -19.49 -35.11
N ASP A 124 -1.44 -19.70 -36.35
CA ASP A 124 -0.57 -19.59 -37.54
C ASP A 124 -0.06 -18.15 -37.75
N GLN A 125 -0.93 -17.16 -37.52
CA GLN A 125 -0.55 -15.75 -37.61
C GLN A 125 0.38 -15.35 -36.46
N ALA A 126 0.13 -15.89 -35.26
CA ALA A 126 0.97 -15.68 -34.11
C ALA A 126 2.39 -16.20 -34.40
N GLU A 127 2.53 -17.44 -34.86
CA GLU A 127 3.82 -18.08 -35.18
C GLU A 127 4.61 -17.27 -36.22
N GLN A 128 3.98 -16.84 -37.31
CA GLN A 128 4.64 -15.97 -38.31
C GLN A 128 5.13 -14.64 -37.72
N ILE A 129 4.33 -14.01 -36.86
CA ILE A 129 4.69 -12.75 -36.20
C ILE A 129 5.89 -12.98 -35.27
N PHE A 130 5.87 -14.05 -34.47
CA PHE A 130 6.96 -14.34 -33.55
C PHE A 130 8.25 -14.73 -34.28
N GLU A 131 8.17 -15.52 -35.35
CA GLU A 131 9.32 -15.83 -36.20
C GLU A 131 9.92 -14.57 -36.84
N SER A 132 9.08 -13.64 -37.34
CA SER A 132 9.54 -12.36 -37.88
C SER A 132 10.23 -11.47 -36.83
N ALA A 133 9.86 -11.65 -35.56
CA ALA A 133 10.49 -10.98 -34.42
C ALA A 133 11.71 -11.74 -33.86
N GLY A 134 12.09 -12.88 -34.45
CA GLY A 134 13.19 -13.72 -33.99
C GLY A 134 12.90 -14.49 -32.69
N ILE A 135 11.63 -14.65 -32.34
CA ILE A 135 11.16 -15.36 -31.14
C ILE A 135 10.58 -16.70 -31.61
N LYS A 136 11.12 -17.81 -31.14
CA LYS A 136 10.50 -19.13 -31.31
C LYS A 136 9.56 -19.40 -30.13
N LEU A 137 8.31 -19.78 -30.42
CA LEU A 137 7.41 -20.30 -29.39
C LEU A 137 7.83 -21.68 -28.91
#